data_AF-S9VW83-F1
#
_entry.id   AF-S9VW83-F1
#
_cell.length_a   1.000
_cell.length_b   1.000
_cell.length_c   1.000
_cell.angle_alpha   90.00
_cell.angle_beta   90.00
_cell.angle_gamma   90.00
#
_symmetry.space_group_name_H-M   'P 1'
#
loop_
_entity.id
_entity.type
_entity.pdbx_description
1 polymer ?
#
loop_
_entity_poly.entity_id
_entity_poly.type
_entity_poly.pdbx_seq_one_letter_code
_entity_poly.pdbx_strand_id
1 'polypeptide(L)'
;MVQWVDEEADHASEDGASNIDDAPQTFVVDLVSALRGYRQNPNEVFGHLVAAALASRSAQDPVTGAEMREAGGSVFLIRLMVDSGTLNTADPAVHTCVQDAVDALVPTKSKELNPALHEYLISFFALPFVRLSYDQYIRLKASGAEYVSLMLEYPHVLPAGYFLSITYLNCRALWIVNLLFLFLNLVVTCICVVAFIFVLGDWVTSSAETQSYGFYTLVLFGCGYALHLIALTYFVRYRQREDLYEAPAGVAAPSPFSAALPVLPLFDVMCVVSYFSALRKRKRIHAHNALACSRLGGLCYAMMYAVPQLFAQSYFNDAITDLPDAAQHRSFFTLLRGAVTAQFCVAVLRCAFQLLSYPSINGLGFARFNVTYERFAIDRHPAAAHLLHAVMFFVLEVNAYLVTASTLQQSTSGDACASLSLLLIGANAVSMILIVVTYVAIALARVSVTRVSFTCVPIVLLQGVSLAAGLAHYRKEDCSVFQERVLKDAFGFGYLCWGVYAGCVVLWLVWLCLWAAYRACRVNLFHQAGWLSASCRERLAARQRQGAAALCADIAARTVSSNSSSSSSGTTTESA
;
A
#
# COMPACT_ATOMS: atom_id res chain seq x y z
N MET A 1 -6.76 -50.44 -35.42
CA MET A 1 -7.68 -51.03 -36.42
C MET A 1 -7.56 -52.54 -36.28
N VAL A 2 -8.70 -53.26 -36.31
CA VAL A 2 -8.88 -54.72 -36.13
C VAL A 2 -8.85 -55.14 -34.63
N GLN A 3 -9.93 -55.40 -33.87
CA GLN A 3 -11.29 -55.99 -34.02
C GLN A 3 -11.36 -57.51 -33.69
N TRP A 4 -12.50 -57.90 -33.08
CA TRP A 4 -13.09 -59.24 -32.78
C TRP A 4 -12.93 -59.71 -31.31
N VAL A 5 -13.95 -59.81 -30.41
CA VAL A 5 -15.37 -60.29 -30.44
C VAL A 5 -15.43 -61.76 -30.85
N ASP A 6 -16.10 -62.73 -30.23
CA ASP A 6 -16.87 -62.99 -28.99
C ASP A 6 -17.02 -64.53 -28.91
N GLU A 7 -17.52 -65.08 -27.79
CA GLU A 7 -18.47 -66.23 -27.63
C GLU A 7 -18.21 -66.92 -26.28
N GLU A 8 -19.01 -66.61 -25.24
CA GLU A 8 -20.26 -67.32 -24.84
C GLU A 8 -19.98 -68.76 -24.36
N ALA A 9 -19.95 -69.02 -23.05
CA ALA A 9 -21.06 -69.17 -22.10
C ALA A 9 -21.42 -70.65 -21.90
N ASP A 10 -21.20 -71.19 -20.69
CA ASP A 10 -22.28 -71.89 -20.00
C ASP A 10 -22.05 -72.08 -18.50
N HIS A 11 -23.17 -72.12 -17.80
CA HIS A 11 -23.38 -71.85 -16.37
C HIS A 11 -23.12 -73.01 -15.39
N ALA A 12 -22.83 -72.60 -14.15
CA ALA A 12 -23.23 -73.19 -12.85
C ALA A 12 -22.65 -74.57 -12.48
N SER A 13 -22.26 -74.87 -11.23
CA SER A 13 -22.79 -74.40 -9.95
C SER A 13 -21.76 -74.55 -8.82
N GLU A 14 -21.93 -73.67 -7.85
CA GLU A 14 -21.37 -73.59 -6.50
C GLU A 14 -21.18 -74.94 -5.79
N ASP A 15 -20.03 -75.13 -5.14
CA ASP A 15 -19.97 -75.16 -3.67
C ASP A 15 -18.53 -75.41 -3.19
N GLY A 16 -17.98 -74.42 -2.48
CA GLY A 16 -16.62 -74.46 -1.95
C GLY A 16 -16.21 -73.13 -1.35
N ALA A 17 -16.99 -72.63 -0.40
CA ALA A 17 -16.66 -71.46 0.39
C ALA A 17 -15.30 -71.63 1.08
N SER A 18 -14.29 -70.91 0.59
CA SER A 18 -13.22 -70.39 1.44
C SER A 18 -13.34 -68.88 1.43
N ASN A 19 -13.86 -68.32 2.53
CA ASN A 19 -13.71 -66.92 2.87
C ASN A 19 -12.22 -66.60 2.91
N ILE A 20 -11.69 -66.05 1.83
CA ILE A 20 -10.46 -65.28 1.85
C ILE A 20 -10.92 -63.85 2.16
N ASP A 21 -11.03 -63.55 3.46
CA ASP A 21 -10.94 -62.17 3.96
C ASP A 21 -9.48 -61.71 3.74
N ASP A 22 -9.07 -61.51 2.49
CA ASP A 22 -7.86 -60.75 2.19
C ASP A 22 -8.23 -59.29 2.42
N ALA A 23 -8.16 -58.87 3.68
CA ALA A 23 -7.99 -57.46 4.00
C ALA A 23 -6.87 -56.93 3.09
N PRO A 24 -7.08 -55.80 2.37
CA PRO A 24 -6.11 -55.33 1.39
C PRO A 24 -4.73 -55.25 2.05
N GLN A 25 -3.73 -55.94 1.48
CA GLN A 25 -2.37 -55.95 2.04
C GLN A 25 -1.88 -54.50 2.17
N THR A 26 -1.83 -54.00 3.41
CA THR A 26 -1.39 -52.64 3.70
C THR A 26 0.14 -52.64 3.80
N PHE A 27 0.79 -52.22 2.72
CA PHE A 27 2.23 -52.01 2.73
C PHE A 27 2.55 -50.71 3.48
N VAL A 28 3.11 -50.83 4.69
CA VAL A 28 3.60 -49.67 5.45
C VAL A 28 4.99 -49.32 4.95
N VAL A 29 5.12 -48.15 4.32
CA VAL A 29 6.40 -47.64 3.82
C VAL A 29 7.15 -46.98 4.98
N ASP A 30 8.38 -47.42 5.23
CA ASP A 30 9.26 -46.77 6.22
C ASP A 30 9.65 -45.35 5.76
N LEU A 31 9.42 -44.37 6.65
CA LEU A 31 9.66 -42.95 6.37
C LEU A 31 11.14 -42.68 6.12
N VAL A 32 12.05 -43.27 6.90
CA VAL A 32 13.50 -43.01 6.77
C VAL A 32 14.01 -43.52 5.42
N SER A 33 13.57 -44.72 5.04
CA SER A 33 13.89 -45.31 3.74
C SER A 33 13.35 -44.47 2.57
N ALA A 34 12.11 -43.98 2.68
CA ALA A 34 11.51 -43.10 1.68
C ALA A 34 12.25 -41.75 1.55
N LEU A 35 12.63 -41.12 2.68
CA LEU A 35 13.38 -39.86 2.70
C LEU A 35 14.77 -40.02 2.06
N ARG A 36 15.47 -41.11 2.38
CA ARG A 36 16.77 -41.44 1.76
C ARG A 36 16.61 -41.72 0.27
N GLY A 37 15.56 -42.43 -0.13
CA GLY A 37 15.21 -42.68 -1.53
C GLY A 37 15.01 -41.38 -2.32
N TYR A 38 14.24 -40.43 -1.78
CA TYR A 38 14.06 -39.12 -2.39
C TYR A 38 15.36 -38.33 -2.50
N ARG A 39 16.23 -38.38 -1.48
CA ARG A 39 17.52 -37.68 -1.52
C ARG A 39 18.45 -38.23 -2.59
N GLN A 40 18.42 -39.53 -2.83
CA GLN A 40 19.22 -40.17 -3.87
C GLN A 40 18.64 -39.86 -5.25
N ASN A 41 17.31 -39.83 -5.39
CA ASN A 41 16.61 -39.59 -6.65
C ASN A 41 15.39 -38.67 -6.43
N PRO A 42 15.56 -37.33 -6.50
CA PRO A 42 14.48 -36.39 -6.26
C PRO A 42 13.51 -36.40 -7.45
N ASN A 43 12.43 -37.18 -7.35
CA ASN A 43 11.36 -37.24 -8.33
C ASN A 43 9.99 -37.32 -7.64
N GLU A 44 8.92 -37.17 -8.43
CA GLU A 44 7.54 -37.16 -7.94
C GLU A 44 7.13 -38.50 -7.29
N VAL A 45 7.60 -39.63 -7.83
CA VAL A 45 7.31 -40.98 -7.32
C VAL A 45 7.85 -41.16 -5.89
N PHE A 46 9.10 -40.78 -5.64
CA PHE A 46 9.67 -40.82 -4.29
C PHE A 46 9.00 -39.78 -3.38
N GLY A 47 8.53 -38.65 -3.93
CA GLY A 47 7.71 -37.69 -3.19
C GLY A 47 6.40 -38.31 -2.69
N HIS A 48 5.72 -39.07 -3.55
CA HIS A 48 4.50 -39.81 -3.17
C HIS A 48 4.77 -40.92 -2.15
N LEU A 49 5.91 -41.60 -2.22
CA LEU A 49 6.30 -42.60 -1.20
C LEU A 49 6.52 -41.96 0.17
N VAL A 50 7.15 -40.77 0.22
CA VAL A 50 7.28 -40.02 1.47
C VAL A 50 5.90 -39.57 1.96
N ALA A 51 5.02 -39.08 1.09
CA ALA A 51 3.66 -38.69 1.47
C ALA A 51 2.84 -39.88 2.01
N ALA A 52 2.96 -41.05 1.39
CA ALA A 52 2.32 -42.29 1.85
C ALA A 52 2.86 -42.74 3.22
N ALA A 53 4.18 -42.69 3.42
CA ALA A 53 4.82 -42.99 4.70
C ALA A 53 4.42 -42.01 5.82
N LEU A 54 4.13 -40.75 5.46
CA LEU A 54 3.62 -39.75 6.41
C LEU A 54 2.13 -39.95 6.72
N ALA A 55 1.35 -40.42 5.77
CA ALA A 55 -0.07 -40.73 5.96
C ALA A 55 -0.30 -41.90 6.92
N SER A 56 0.66 -42.83 7.04
CA SER A 56 0.61 -43.92 8.02
C SER A 56 1.00 -43.50 9.44
N ARG A 57 1.47 -42.26 9.66
CA ARG A 57 1.85 -41.77 11.00
C ARG A 57 0.63 -41.28 11.77
N SER A 58 0.68 -41.41 13.09
CA SER A 58 -0.40 -41.02 14.00
C SER A 58 0.14 -40.25 15.20
N ALA A 59 -0.77 -39.80 16.07
CA ALA A 59 -0.37 -39.17 17.33
C ALA A 59 0.41 -40.12 18.27
N GLN A 60 0.25 -41.44 18.13
CA GLN A 60 1.00 -42.42 18.91
C GLN A 60 2.41 -42.69 18.36
N ASP A 61 2.64 -42.41 17.07
CA ASP A 61 3.92 -42.57 16.39
C ASP A 61 4.25 -41.32 15.56
N PRO A 62 4.60 -40.21 16.22
CA PRO A 62 4.85 -38.94 15.56
C PRO A 62 6.25 -38.88 14.95
N VAL A 63 6.41 -38.06 13.90
CA VAL A 63 7.70 -37.82 13.25
C VAL A 63 8.66 -37.12 14.20
N THR A 64 9.82 -37.71 14.42
CA THR A 64 10.85 -37.23 15.35
C THR A 64 11.92 -36.38 14.65
N GLY A 65 12.71 -35.64 15.43
CA GLY A 65 13.78 -34.82 14.90
C GLY A 65 14.92 -35.63 14.29
N ALA A 66 15.11 -36.88 14.71
CA ALA A 66 16.07 -37.80 14.10
C ALA A 66 15.68 -38.15 12.66
N GLU A 67 14.41 -38.45 12.42
CA GLU A 67 13.89 -38.75 11.08
C GLU A 67 13.88 -37.50 10.20
N MET A 68 13.56 -36.34 10.76
CA MET A 68 13.65 -35.07 10.02
C MET A 68 15.07 -34.77 9.52
N ARG A 69 16.12 -35.11 10.28
CA ARG A 69 17.51 -34.93 9.83
C ARG A 69 17.83 -35.76 8.59
N GLU A 70 17.15 -36.88 8.39
CA GLU A 70 17.34 -37.72 7.20
C GLU A 70 16.91 -37.01 5.91
N ALA A 71 16.04 -35.99 5.99
CA ALA A 71 15.71 -35.13 4.85
C ALA A 71 16.88 -34.23 4.39
N GLY A 72 17.99 -34.18 5.13
CA GLY A 72 19.24 -33.56 4.68
C GLY A 72 19.13 -32.06 4.37
N GLY A 73 18.25 -31.34 5.07
CA GLY A 73 18.02 -29.91 4.85
C GLY A 73 17.17 -29.58 3.62
N SER A 74 16.55 -30.58 2.97
CA SER A 74 15.60 -30.33 1.88
C SER A 74 14.33 -29.66 2.42
N VAL A 75 14.17 -28.37 2.11
CA VAL A 75 13.01 -27.56 2.53
C VAL A 75 11.69 -28.18 2.07
N PHE A 76 11.66 -28.77 0.87
CA PHE A 76 10.47 -29.44 0.34
C PHE A 76 10.03 -30.63 1.20
N LEU A 77 10.96 -31.51 1.56
CA LEU A 77 10.67 -32.67 2.40
C LEU A 77 10.26 -32.26 3.82
N ILE A 78 10.95 -31.26 4.38
CA ILE A 78 10.60 -30.71 5.70
C ILE A 78 9.20 -30.11 5.66
N ARG A 79 8.84 -29.36 4.61
CA ARG A 79 7.47 -28.87 4.44
C ARG A 79 6.46 -30.01 4.36
N LEU A 80 6.73 -31.07 3.60
CA LEU A 80 5.83 -32.22 3.47
C LEU A 80 5.56 -32.89 4.84
N MET A 81 6.59 -33.00 5.68
CA MET A 81 6.47 -33.48 7.06
C MET A 81 5.72 -32.52 7.99
N VAL A 82 5.79 -31.21 7.73
CA VAL A 82 4.99 -30.21 8.47
C VAL A 82 3.51 -30.28 8.06
N ASP A 83 3.26 -30.35 6.76
CA ASP A 83 1.90 -30.38 6.18
C ASP A 83 1.15 -31.67 6.55
N SER A 84 1.85 -32.77 6.88
CA SER A 84 1.21 -33.99 7.37
C SER A 84 0.59 -33.86 8.77
N GLY A 85 0.98 -32.84 9.56
CA GLY A 85 0.43 -32.60 10.90
C GLY A 85 0.84 -33.64 11.96
N THR A 86 1.78 -34.54 11.65
CA THR A 86 2.19 -35.67 12.50
C THR A 86 3.53 -35.45 13.23
N LEU A 87 4.00 -34.20 13.31
CA LEU A 87 5.27 -33.84 13.95
C LEU A 87 5.23 -33.93 15.48
N ASN A 88 6.30 -34.46 16.07
CA ASN A 88 6.53 -34.40 17.51
C ASN A 88 7.00 -32.98 17.92
N THR A 89 6.05 -32.11 18.25
CA THR A 89 6.34 -30.74 18.67
C THR A 89 6.96 -30.62 20.06
N ALA A 90 7.08 -31.71 20.84
CA ALA A 90 7.81 -31.72 22.10
C ALA A 90 9.32 -31.95 21.91
N ASP A 91 9.74 -32.44 20.74
CA ASP A 91 11.15 -32.73 20.46
C ASP A 91 11.92 -31.45 20.05
N PRO A 92 12.95 -31.03 20.81
CA PRO A 92 13.76 -29.86 20.46
C PRO A 92 14.56 -30.02 19.16
N ALA A 93 14.84 -31.25 18.73
CA ALA A 93 15.52 -31.49 17.47
C ALA A 93 14.61 -31.16 16.26
N VAL A 94 13.30 -31.38 16.38
CA VAL A 94 12.31 -30.94 15.39
C VAL A 94 12.32 -29.42 15.28
N HIS A 95 12.34 -28.71 16.41
CA HIS A 95 12.35 -27.24 16.43
C HIS A 95 13.56 -26.67 15.69
N THR A 96 14.73 -27.25 15.95
CA THR A 96 15.99 -26.84 15.32
C THR A 96 15.95 -27.08 13.81
N CYS A 97 15.52 -28.26 13.36
CA CYS A 97 15.48 -28.59 11.92
C CYS A 97 14.48 -27.71 11.15
N VAL A 98 13.32 -27.41 11.74
CA VAL A 98 12.34 -26.50 11.14
C VAL A 98 12.87 -25.06 11.10
N GLN A 99 13.50 -24.60 12.18
CA GLN A 99 14.08 -23.24 12.23
C GLN A 99 15.21 -23.08 11.20
N ASP A 100 16.09 -24.08 11.07
CA ASP A 100 17.15 -24.09 10.06
C ASP A 100 16.57 -24.04 8.63
N ALA A 101 15.46 -24.72 8.37
CA ALA A 101 14.76 -24.67 7.09
C ALA A 101 14.17 -23.27 6.80
N VAL A 102 13.60 -22.62 7.81
CA VAL A 102 13.11 -21.23 7.70
C VAL A 102 14.27 -20.26 7.46
N ASP A 103 15.39 -20.46 8.14
CA ASP A 103 16.57 -19.62 8.00
C ASP A 103 17.23 -19.77 6.61
N ALA A 104 17.23 -20.98 6.06
CA ALA A 104 17.65 -21.25 4.70
C ALA A 104 16.71 -20.62 3.66
N LEU A 105 15.40 -20.61 3.93
CA LEU A 105 14.38 -20.04 3.06
C LEU A 105 14.39 -18.52 3.03
N VAL A 106 14.75 -17.88 4.15
CA VAL A 106 14.88 -16.43 4.26
C VAL A 106 16.33 -16.09 4.60
N PRO A 107 17.27 -16.21 3.62
CA PRO A 107 18.67 -15.89 3.90
C PRO A 107 18.80 -14.42 4.31
N THR A 108 19.73 -14.08 5.17
CA THR A 108 20.03 -12.65 5.45
C THR A 108 20.99 -12.04 4.43
N LYS A 109 21.69 -12.88 3.65
CA LYS A 109 22.78 -12.47 2.73
C LYS A 109 22.45 -12.57 1.24
N SER A 110 21.36 -13.23 0.85
CA SER A 110 21.01 -13.36 -0.58
C SER A 110 20.39 -12.06 -1.10
N LYS A 111 20.54 -11.79 -2.41
CA LYS A 111 20.01 -10.56 -3.04
C LYS A 111 18.52 -10.66 -3.37
N GLU A 112 18.01 -11.86 -3.59
CA GLU A 112 16.64 -12.08 -4.08
C GLU A 112 15.90 -13.09 -3.19
N LEU A 113 14.58 -12.93 -3.15
CA LEU A 113 13.64 -13.83 -2.47
C LEU A 113 12.78 -14.49 -3.54
N ASN A 114 12.70 -15.83 -3.51
CA ASN A 114 11.91 -16.58 -4.48
C ASN A 114 10.41 -16.32 -4.23
N PRO A 115 9.63 -15.87 -5.22
CA PRO A 115 8.19 -15.66 -5.05
C PRO A 115 7.41 -16.92 -4.65
N ALA A 116 7.89 -18.11 -5.02
CA ALA A 116 7.29 -19.39 -4.60
C ALA A 116 7.41 -19.65 -3.09
N LEU A 117 8.22 -18.86 -2.37
CA LEU A 117 8.43 -19.00 -0.93
C LEU A 117 7.16 -18.83 -0.10
N HIS A 118 6.21 -18.01 -0.55
CA HIS A 118 5.03 -17.67 0.23
C HIS A 118 4.26 -18.91 0.72
N GLU A 119 4.08 -19.91 -0.15
CA GLU A 119 3.40 -21.16 0.20
C GLU A 119 4.15 -21.98 1.25
N TYR A 120 5.49 -22.01 1.18
CA TYR A 120 6.30 -22.71 2.18
C TYR A 120 6.21 -22.04 3.54
N LEU A 121 6.23 -20.70 3.58
CA LEU A 121 6.16 -19.96 4.83
C LEU A 121 4.81 -20.09 5.52
N ILE A 122 3.70 -20.32 4.80
CA ILE A 122 2.39 -20.58 5.42
C ILE A 122 2.49 -21.80 6.33
N SER A 123 3.01 -22.91 5.82
CA SER A 123 3.17 -24.16 6.57
C SER A 123 4.09 -23.99 7.78
N PHE A 124 5.25 -23.34 7.60
CA PHE A 124 6.19 -23.15 8.70
C PHE A 124 5.70 -22.16 9.76
N PHE A 125 5.08 -21.05 9.37
CA PHE A 125 4.60 -20.03 10.32
C PHE A 125 3.37 -20.47 11.11
N ALA A 126 2.69 -21.55 10.71
CA ALA A 126 1.65 -22.15 11.52
C ALA A 126 2.20 -22.78 12.82
N LEU A 127 3.49 -23.12 12.87
CA LEU A 127 4.12 -23.79 14.01
C LEU A 127 4.49 -22.78 15.13
N PRO A 128 4.02 -22.98 16.37
CA PRO A 128 4.08 -21.97 17.44
C PRO A 128 5.49 -21.59 17.92
N PHE A 129 6.50 -22.42 17.62
CA PHE A 129 7.89 -22.22 18.06
C PHE A 129 8.76 -21.49 17.04
N VAL A 130 8.31 -21.33 15.79
CA VAL A 130 9.09 -20.66 14.73
C VAL A 130 9.22 -19.18 15.05
N ARG A 131 10.43 -18.63 14.91
CA ARG A 131 10.73 -17.21 15.16
C ARG A 131 11.61 -16.65 14.04
N LEU A 132 11.32 -15.42 13.62
CA LEU A 132 12.19 -14.68 12.72
C LEU A 132 13.22 -13.88 13.49
N SER A 133 14.44 -13.82 12.95
CA SER A 133 15.39 -12.77 13.31
C SER A 133 14.90 -11.39 12.85
N TYR A 134 15.44 -10.33 13.45
CA TYR A 134 15.10 -8.96 13.07
C TYR A 134 15.45 -8.64 11.60
N ASP A 135 16.57 -9.18 11.10
CA ASP A 135 17.00 -8.99 9.71
C ASP A 135 16.05 -9.69 8.72
N GLN A 136 15.63 -10.92 9.03
CA GLN A 136 14.62 -11.63 8.24
C GLN A 136 13.27 -10.91 8.25
N TYR A 137 12.86 -10.37 9.41
CA TYR A 137 11.65 -9.55 9.54
C TYR A 137 11.70 -8.32 8.60
N ILE A 138 12.77 -7.54 8.63
CA ILE A 138 12.92 -6.36 7.76
C ILE A 138 12.85 -6.79 6.30
N ARG A 139 13.50 -7.90 5.95
CA ARG A 139 13.57 -8.40 4.59
C ARG A 139 12.20 -8.81 4.06
N LEU A 140 11.47 -9.66 4.80
CA LEU A 140 10.10 -10.07 4.44
C LEU A 140 9.16 -8.87 4.37
N LYS A 141 9.27 -7.93 5.33
CA LYS A 141 8.52 -6.67 5.34
C LYS A 141 8.78 -5.82 4.08
N ALA A 142 9.95 -5.89 3.46
CA ALA A 142 10.27 -5.12 2.26
C ALA A 142 9.92 -5.88 0.95
N SER A 143 9.77 -7.20 1.03
CA SER A 143 9.66 -8.08 -0.15
C SER A 143 8.25 -8.18 -0.70
N GLY A 144 7.22 -7.86 0.08
CA GLY A 144 5.84 -7.92 -0.42
C GLY A 144 4.78 -7.77 0.65
N ALA A 145 3.56 -7.42 0.23
CA ALA A 145 2.40 -7.27 1.12
C ALA A 145 1.83 -8.62 1.57
N GLU A 146 2.04 -9.67 0.78
CA GLU A 146 1.73 -11.07 1.09
C GLU A 146 2.46 -11.53 2.36
N TYR A 147 3.76 -11.26 2.48
CA TYR A 147 4.54 -11.59 3.67
C TYR A 147 4.14 -10.74 4.88
N VAL A 148 3.76 -9.48 4.67
CA VAL A 148 3.23 -8.61 5.73
C VAL A 148 1.90 -9.16 6.26
N SER A 149 1.02 -9.61 5.37
CA SER A 149 -0.25 -10.24 5.74
C SER A 149 -0.02 -11.51 6.54
N LEU A 150 0.90 -12.37 6.07
CA LEU A 150 1.26 -13.63 6.72
C LEU A 150 1.82 -13.42 8.14
N MET A 151 2.74 -12.48 8.32
CA MET A 151 3.28 -12.13 9.64
C MET A 151 2.23 -11.54 10.60
N LEU A 152 1.16 -10.93 10.08
CA LEU A 152 0.03 -10.45 10.87
C LEU A 152 -0.99 -11.55 11.21
N GLU A 153 -1.01 -12.63 10.43
CA GLU A 153 -1.79 -13.84 10.70
C GLU A 153 -1.12 -14.68 11.78
N TYR A 154 0.21 -14.82 11.73
CA TYR A 154 1.03 -15.57 12.68
C TYR A 154 1.90 -14.65 13.55
N PRO A 155 1.34 -13.93 14.55
CA PRO A 155 2.05 -12.92 15.32
C PRO A 155 3.15 -13.46 16.24
N HIS A 156 3.15 -14.78 16.51
CA HIS A 156 4.17 -15.42 17.34
C HIS A 156 5.54 -15.47 16.64
N VAL A 157 5.55 -15.45 15.30
CA VAL A 157 6.76 -15.51 14.46
C VAL A 157 7.60 -14.23 14.57
N LEU A 158 7.00 -13.12 14.97
CA LEU A 158 7.65 -11.82 15.04
C LEU A 158 8.74 -11.77 16.14
N PRO A 159 9.89 -11.09 15.89
CA PRO A 159 10.96 -11.02 16.87
C PRO A 159 10.53 -10.22 18.12
N ALA A 160 10.89 -10.74 19.30
CA ALA A 160 10.61 -10.08 20.57
C ALA A 160 11.58 -8.91 20.84
N GLY A 161 11.13 -7.89 21.58
CA GLY A 161 11.98 -6.79 22.04
C GLY A 161 12.23 -5.66 21.03
N TYR A 162 11.70 -5.75 19.82
CA TYR A 162 11.85 -4.73 18.78
C TYR A 162 10.57 -3.95 18.52
N PHE A 163 10.72 -2.71 18.05
CA PHE A 163 9.59 -1.97 17.47
C PHE A 163 9.24 -2.56 16.10
N LEU A 164 8.06 -3.16 16.01
CA LEU A 164 7.56 -3.82 14.81
C LEU A 164 6.51 -2.94 14.15
N SER A 165 6.90 -2.14 13.17
CA SER A 165 5.99 -1.27 12.38
C SER A 165 4.72 -1.98 11.87
N ILE A 166 4.80 -3.28 11.58
CA ILE A 166 3.65 -4.08 11.12
C ILE A 166 2.56 -4.18 12.21
N THR A 167 2.93 -4.15 13.49
CA THR A 167 1.96 -4.22 14.60
C THR A 167 1.07 -2.98 14.67
N TYR A 168 1.54 -1.84 14.16
CA TYR A 168 0.75 -0.61 14.02
C TYR A 168 -0.42 -0.79 13.05
N LEU A 169 -0.23 -1.57 11.97
CA LEU A 169 -1.24 -1.83 10.94
C LEU A 169 -2.51 -2.52 11.48
N ASN A 170 -2.39 -3.25 12.59
CA ASN A 170 -3.47 -4.01 13.20
C ASN A 170 -4.10 -3.30 14.42
N CYS A 171 -3.74 -2.04 14.67
CA CYS A 171 -4.29 -1.26 15.77
C CYS A 171 -5.69 -0.71 15.42
N ARG A 172 -6.65 -0.87 16.34
CA ARG A 172 -8.00 -0.29 16.19
C ARG A 172 -7.96 1.24 16.01
N ALA A 173 -7.03 1.92 16.69
CA ALA A 173 -6.87 3.36 16.57
C ALA A 173 -6.51 3.76 15.12
N LEU A 174 -5.63 3.00 14.46
CA LEU A 174 -5.28 3.23 13.06
C LEU A 174 -6.49 3.02 12.15
N TRP A 175 -7.30 1.99 12.39
CA TRP A 175 -8.51 1.76 11.59
C TRP A 175 -9.51 2.92 11.70
N ILE A 176 -9.68 3.48 12.91
CA ILE A 176 -10.52 4.65 13.16
C ILE A 176 -9.94 5.88 12.46
N VAL A 177 -8.64 6.13 12.59
CA VAL A 177 -7.96 7.26 11.91
C VAL A 177 -8.14 7.18 10.39
N ASN A 178 -7.96 5.99 9.81
CA ASN A 178 -8.19 5.76 8.37
C ASN A 178 -9.64 5.99 7.95
N LEU A 179 -10.60 5.55 8.77
CA LEU A 179 -12.03 5.81 8.53
C LEU A 179 -12.33 7.31 8.57
N LEU A 180 -11.74 8.02 9.54
CA LEU A 180 -11.90 9.46 9.72
C LEU A 180 -11.30 10.21 8.53
N PHE A 181 -10.14 9.79 8.00
CA PHE A 181 -9.57 10.35 6.78
C PHE A 181 -10.42 10.09 5.53
N LEU A 182 -11.02 8.90 5.40
CA LEU A 182 -11.95 8.60 4.30
C LEU A 182 -13.17 9.51 4.34
N PHE A 183 -13.78 9.64 5.53
CA PHE A 183 -14.96 10.48 5.72
C PHE A 183 -14.64 11.97 5.55
N LEU A 184 -13.51 12.44 6.08
CA LEU A 184 -13.06 13.82 5.91
C LEU A 184 -12.85 14.16 4.43
N ASN A 185 -12.23 13.28 3.66
CA ASN A 185 -12.08 13.48 2.22
C ASN A 185 -13.41 13.57 1.50
N LEU A 186 -14.37 12.69 1.83
CA LEU A 186 -15.71 12.72 1.26
C LEU A 186 -16.40 14.06 1.57
N VAL A 187 -16.39 14.50 2.83
CA VAL A 187 -17.00 15.76 3.27
C VAL A 187 -16.37 16.95 2.56
N VAL A 188 -15.04 17.03 2.54
CA VAL A 188 -14.34 18.16 1.90
C VAL A 188 -14.57 18.17 0.38
N THR A 189 -14.64 17.01 -0.26
CA THR A 189 -14.99 16.89 -1.69
C THR A 189 -16.41 17.39 -1.95
N CYS A 190 -17.39 17.01 -1.11
CA CYS A 190 -18.76 17.54 -1.21
C CYS A 190 -18.79 19.06 -1.06
N ILE A 191 -18.08 19.61 -0.07
CA ILE A 191 -18.01 21.07 0.15
C ILE A 191 -17.36 21.76 -1.06
N CYS A 192 -16.31 21.19 -1.65
CA CYS A 192 -15.72 21.71 -2.88
C CYS A 192 -16.75 21.76 -4.02
N VAL A 193 -17.48 20.67 -4.27
CA VAL A 193 -18.53 20.62 -5.31
C VAL A 193 -19.59 21.71 -5.07
N VAL A 194 -20.08 21.85 -3.82
CA VAL A 194 -21.06 22.89 -3.47
C VAL A 194 -20.49 24.30 -3.70
N ALA A 195 -19.25 24.55 -3.31
CA ALA A 195 -18.59 25.83 -3.53
C ALA A 195 -18.45 26.15 -5.03
N PHE A 196 -18.11 25.16 -5.86
CA PHE A 196 -18.08 25.33 -7.32
C PHE A 196 -19.44 25.69 -7.90
N ILE A 197 -20.51 25.02 -7.45
CA ILE A 197 -21.88 25.31 -7.91
C ILE A 197 -22.26 26.75 -7.55
N PHE A 198 -21.94 27.22 -6.33
CA PHE A 198 -22.23 28.59 -5.93
C PHE A 198 -21.44 29.62 -6.72
N VAL A 199 -20.13 29.40 -6.93
CA VAL A 199 -19.31 30.30 -7.75
C VAL A 199 -19.80 30.34 -9.20
N LEU A 200 -20.16 29.19 -9.78
CA LEU A 200 -20.73 29.14 -11.13
C LEU A 200 -22.06 29.88 -11.21
N GLY A 201 -22.97 29.65 -10.25
CA GLY A 201 -24.25 30.34 -10.18
C GLY A 201 -24.09 31.85 -10.04
N ASP A 202 -23.10 32.30 -9.28
CA ASP A 202 -22.76 33.70 -9.11
C ASP A 202 -22.33 34.35 -10.44
N TRP A 203 -21.43 33.71 -11.19
CA TRP A 203 -21.01 34.23 -12.49
C TRP A 203 -22.13 34.26 -13.53
N VAL A 204 -22.97 33.22 -13.58
CA VAL A 204 -24.07 33.12 -14.54
C VAL A 204 -25.15 34.18 -14.27
N THR A 205 -25.36 34.54 -13.00
CA THR A 205 -26.36 35.55 -12.60
C THR A 205 -25.81 36.98 -12.56
N SER A 206 -24.50 37.16 -12.76
CA SER A 206 -23.85 38.48 -12.81
C SER A 206 -24.06 39.18 -14.16
N SER A 207 -23.54 40.40 -14.29
CA SER A 207 -23.70 41.24 -15.49
C SER A 207 -23.19 40.55 -16.77
N ALA A 208 -23.70 40.96 -17.93
CA ALA A 208 -23.30 40.39 -19.23
C ALA A 208 -21.77 40.44 -19.48
N GLU A 209 -21.07 41.42 -18.91
CA GLU A 209 -19.62 41.57 -19.00
C GLU A 209 -18.85 40.50 -18.19
N THR A 210 -19.43 40.01 -17.10
CA THR A 210 -18.81 39.05 -16.17
C THR A 210 -19.31 37.61 -16.35
N GLN A 211 -20.40 37.40 -17.09
CA GLN A 211 -20.93 36.07 -17.44
C GLN A 211 -19.90 35.20 -18.19
N SER A 212 -18.96 35.80 -18.92
CA SER A 212 -17.89 35.08 -19.62
C SER A 212 -17.03 34.22 -18.67
N TYR A 213 -16.81 34.66 -17.42
CA TYR A 213 -16.08 33.91 -16.39
C TYR A 213 -16.80 32.63 -15.94
N GLY A 214 -18.13 32.61 -16.04
CA GLY A 214 -18.95 31.40 -15.82
C GLY A 214 -18.67 30.33 -16.88
N PHE A 215 -18.51 30.72 -18.15
CA PHE A 215 -18.14 29.79 -19.22
C PHE A 215 -16.71 29.25 -19.03
N TYR A 216 -15.73 30.08 -18.66
CA TYR A 216 -14.38 29.61 -18.35
C TYR A 216 -14.37 28.62 -17.18
N THR A 217 -15.19 28.87 -16.16
CA THR A 217 -15.38 27.97 -15.01
C THR A 217 -15.93 26.60 -15.46
N LEU A 218 -16.93 26.58 -16.34
CA LEU A 218 -17.49 25.34 -16.89
C LEU A 218 -16.50 24.57 -17.76
N VAL A 219 -15.73 25.26 -18.60
CA VAL A 219 -14.71 24.63 -19.46
C VAL A 219 -13.62 23.98 -18.61
N LEU A 220 -13.12 24.70 -17.61
CA LEU A 220 -12.09 24.18 -16.71
C LEU A 220 -12.60 22.99 -15.88
N PHE A 221 -13.84 23.07 -15.38
CA PHE A 221 -14.55 21.96 -14.76
C PHE A 221 -14.58 20.73 -15.68
N GLY A 222 -15.04 20.89 -16.92
CA GLY A 222 -15.23 19.79 -17.86
C GLY A 222 -13.90 19.12 -18.25
N CYS A 223 -12.88 19.92 -18.56
CA CYS A 223 -11.55 19.42 -18.91
C CYS A 223 -10.89 18.73 -17.71
N GLY A 224 -10.93 19.36 -16.53
CA GLY A 224 -10.37 18.81 -15.29
C GLY A 224 -11.05 17.50 -14.87
N TYR A 225 -12.37 17.43 -15.04
CA TYR A 225 -13.14 16.22 -14.79
C TYR A 225 -12.74 15.06 -15.73
N ALA A 226 -12.58 15.34 -17.03
CA ALA A 226 -12.13 14.34 -17.99
C ALA A 226 -10.72 13.82 -17.65
N LEU A 227 -9.79 14.72 -17.31
CA LEU A 227 -8.45 14.35 -16.86
C LEU A 227 -8.46 13.53 -15.57
N HIS A 228 -9.29 13.91 -14.60
CA HIS A 228 -9.50 13.14 -13.36
C HIS A 228 -9.97 11.71 -13.67
N LEU A 229 -10.99 11.52 -14.52
CA LEU A 229 -11.47 10.19 -14.89
C LEU A 229 -10.39 9.33 -15.57
N ILE A 230 -9.64 9.92 -16.50
CA ILE A 230 -8.55 9.23 -17.21
C ILE A 230 -7.46 8.81 -16.22
N ALA A 231 -7.01 9.74 -15.38
CA ALA A 231 -5.96 9.49 -14.38
C ALA A 231 -6.41 8.43 -13.37
N LEU A 232 -7.62 8.54 -12.82
CA LEU A 232 -8.17 7.59 -11.87
C LEU A 232 -8.28 6.19 -12.46
N THR A 233 -8.81 6.09 -13.68
CA THR A 233 -8.93 4.81 -14.40
C THR A 233 -7.56 4.18 -14.63
N TYR A 234 -6.58 4.98 -15.07
CA TYR A 234 -5.21 4.53 -15.28
C TYR A 234 -4.57 4.02 -13.99
N PHE A 235 -4.65 4.78 -12.90
CA PHE A 235 -4.03 4.41 -11.63
C PHE A 235 -4.69 3.19 -10.97
N VAL A 236 -6.03 3.10 -10.98
CA VAL A 236 -6.75 1.96 -10.41
C VAL A 236 -6.47 0.67 -11.20
N ARG A 237 -6.26 0.76 -12.53
CA ARG A 237 -5.86 -0.38 -13.37
C ARG A 237 -4.44 -0.88 -13.09
N TYR A 238 -3.56 -0.03 -12.56
CA TYR A 238 -2.18 -0.41 -12.20
C TYR A 238 -2.10 -1.26 -10.92
N ARG A 239 -3.21 -1.39 -10.20
CA ARG A 239 -3.32 -2.26 -9.01
C ARG A 239 -3.09 -3.72 -9.40
N GLN A 240 -2.24 -4.41 -8.65
CA GLN A 240 -1.96 -5.83 -8.85
C GLN A 240 -3.16 -6.70 -8.41
N ARG A 241 -3.28 -7.91 -8.97
CA ARG A 241 -4.38 -8.84 -8.64
C ARG A 241 -4.23 -9.34 -7.20
N GLU A 242 -5.24 -9.06 -6.38
CA GLU A 242 -5.27 -9.40 -4.95
C GLU A 242 -5.78 -10.83 -4.70
N ASP A 243 -6.56 -11.37 -5.63
CA ASP A 243 -7.28 -12.65 -5.48
C ASP A 243 -6.35 -13.86 -5.27
N LEU A 244 -5.08 -13.73 -5.65
CA LEU A 244 -4.03 -14.73 -5.43
C LEU A 244 -3.63 -14.87 -3.95
N TYR A 245 -3.81 -13.83 -3.15
CA TYR A 245 -3.35 -13.76 -1.76
C TYR A 245 -4.49 -13.58 -0.75
N GLU A 246 -5.60 -12.98 -1.15
CA GLU A 246 -6.83 -12.92 -0.37
C GLU A 246 -8.00 -13.39 -1.22
N ALA A 247 -8.65 -14.50 -0.83
CA ALA A 247 -9.80 -15.01 -1.56
C ALA A 247 -10.94 -13.95 -1.64
N PRO A 248 -11.58 -13.78 -2.82
CA PRO A 248 -12.60 -12.76 -3.06
C PRO A 248 -13.91 -13.11 -2.33
N ALA A 249 -13.97 -12.80 -1.04
CA ALA A 249 -15.13 -13.08 -0.20
C ALA A 249 -16.26 -12.04 -0.37
N GLY A 250 -16.61 -11.67 -1.61
CA GLY A 250 -17.59 -10.62 -1.90
C GLY A 250 -17.18 -9.23 -1.41
N VAL A 251 -15.89 -8.91 -1.48
CA VAL A 251 -15.37 -7.53 -1.32
C VAL A 251 -14.98 -7.06 -2.71
N ALA A 252 -15.77 -6.17 -3.29
CA ALA A 252 -15.45 -5.59 -4.58
C ALA A 252 -14.51 -4.40 -4.41
N ALA A 253 -13.56 -4.29 -5.32
CA ALA A 253 -12.75 -3.11 -5.48
C ALA A 253 -13.60 -1.90 -5.90
N PRO A 254 -13.29 -0.68 -5.45
CA PRO A 254 -13.95 0.52 -5.94
C PRO A 254 -13.77 0.64 -7.46
N SER A 255 -14.89 0.68 -8.19
CA SER A 255 -14.87 0.82 -9.64
C SER A 255 -14.59 2.28 -10.03
N PRO A 256 -13.62 2.56 -10.91
CA PRO A 256 -13.37 3.94 -11.37
C PRO A 256 -14.56 4.52 -12.13
N PHE A 257 -15.43 3.66 -12.71
CA PHE A 257 -16.65 4.10 -13.37
C PHE A 257 -17.67 4.75 -12.43
N SER A 258 -17.57 4.51 -11.11
CA SER A 258 -18.40 5.23 -10.15
C SER A 258 -18.09 6.73 -10.09
N ALA A 259 -16.91 7.17 -10.53
CA ALA A 259 -16.58 8.58 -10.68
C ALA A 259 -17.23 9.24 -11.91
N ALA A 260 -17.93 8.48 -12.77
CA ALA A 260 -18.58 8.98 -13.99
C ALA A 260 -19.73 9.98 -13.73
N LEU A 261 -20.17 10.12 -12.48
CA LEU A 261 -21.11 11.16 -12.08
C LEU A 261 -20.32 12.31 -11.40
N PRO A 262 -20.15 13.47 -12.06
CA PRO A 262 -19.24 14.52 -11.58
C PRO A 262 -19.73 15.24 -10.32
N VAL A 263 -21.04 15.29 -10.08
CA VAL A 263 -21.66 16.04 -8.97
C VAL A 263 -21.69 15.23 -7.67
N LEU A 264 -21.72 13.90 -7.76
CA LEU A 264 -21.78 13.04 -6.58
C LEU A 264 -20.44 12.30 -6.44
N PRO A 265 -19.75 12.41 -5.29
CA PRO A 265 -18.49 11.70 -5.04
C PRO A 265 -18.72 10.21 -4.74
N LEU A 266 -19.41 9.50 -5.65
CA LEU A 266 -19.76 8.08 -5.53
C LEU A 266 -18.51 7.20 -5.41
N PHE A 267 -17.40 7.58 -6.05
CA PHE A 267 -16.15 6.85 -5.92
C PHE A 267 -15.62 6.85 -4.47
N ASP A 268 -15.69 7.97 -3.77
CA ASP A 268 -15.29 8.05 -2.36
C ASP A 268 -16.26 7.27 -1.46
N VAL A 269 -17.57 7.33 -1.75
CA VAL A 269 -18.58 6.50 -1.06
C VAL A 269 -18.26 5.01 -1.22
N MET A 270 -17.96 4.56 -2.44
CA MET A 270 -17.56 3.19 -2.72
C MET A 270 -16.28 2.81 -1.97
N CYS A 271 -15.30 3.71 -1.89
CA CYS A 271 -14.09 3.46 -1.10
C CYS A 271 -14.38 3.28 0.40
N VAL A 272 -15.28 4.09 0.98
CA VAL A 272 -15.73 3.95 2.38
C VAL A 272 -16.40 2.58 2.60
N VAL A 273 -17.34 2.22 1.71
CA VAL A 273 -18.07 0.95 1.79
C VAL A 273 -17.12 -0.24 1.63
N SER A 274 -16.23 -0.22 0.64
CA SER A 274 -15.24 -1.27 0.41
C SER A 274 -14.28 -1.41 1.58
N TYR A 275 -13.80 -0.30 2.16
CA TYR A 275 -12.93 -0.33 3.34
C TYR A 275 -13.64 -0.94 4.55
N PHE A 276 -14.87 -0.51 4.84
CA PHE A 276 -15.64 -1.04 5.96
C PHE A 276 -15.98 -2.53 5.79
N SER A 277 -16.38 -2.93 4.58
CA SER A 277 -16.66 -4.33 4.23
C SER A 277 -15.41 -5.20 4.38
N ALA A 278 -14.26 -4.72 3.90
CA ALA A 278 -12.97 -5.40 4.02
C ALA A 278 -12.56 -5.56 5.49
N LEU A 279 -12.70 -4.52 6.33
CA LEU A 279 -12.46 -4.62 7.77
C LEU A 279 -13.36 -5.66 8.44
N ARG A 280 -14.66 -5.65 8.14
CA ARG A 280 -15.64 -6.61 8.71
C ARG A 280 -15.29 -8.05 8.35
N LYS A 281 -14.80 -8.27 7.12
CA LYS A 281 -14.38 -9.59 6.61
C LYS A 281 -12.90 -9.92 6.89
N ARG A 282 -12.20 -9.07 7.66
CA ARG A 282 -10.77 -9.21 8.01
C ARG A 282 -9.83 -9.32 6.80
N LYS A 283 -10.20 -8.69 5.68
CA LYS A 283 -9.44 -8.64 4.44
C LYS A 283 -8.53 -7.42 4.44
N ARG A 284 -7.26 -7.61 4.76
CA ARG A 284 -6.32 -6.53 5.08
C ARG A 284 -5.75 -5.89 3.82
N ILE A 285 -5.41 -6.70 2.81
CA ILE A 285 -4.91 -6.24 1.51
C ILE A 285 -6.01 -5.44 0.82
N HIS A 286 -7.24 -5.98 0.78
CA HIS A 286 -8.39 -5.27 0.22
C HIS A 286 -8.67 -3.94 0.94
N ALA A 287 -8.61 -3.92 2.29
CA ALA A 287 -8.80 -2.69 3.06
C ALA A 287 -7.71 -1.65 2.75
N HIS A 288 -6.44 -2.07 2.65
CA HIS A 288 -5.34 -1.19 2.28
C HIS A 288 -5.52 -0.61 0.87
N ASN A 289 -5.88 -1.43 -0.11
CA ASN A 289 -6.07 -0.97 -1.48
C ASN A 289 -7.31 -0.06 -1.64
N ALA A 290 -8.36 -0.26 -0.83
CA ALA A 290 -9.47 0.70 -0.75
C ALA A 290 -9.02 2.08 -0.24
N LEU A 291 -8.11 2.12 0.75
CA LEU A 291 -7.51 3.38 1.21
C LEU A 291 -6.64 4.04 0.12
N ALA A 292 -5.84 3.24 -0.58
CA ALA A 292 -5.04 3.70 -1.70
C ALA A 292 -5.90 4.31 -2.82
N CYS A 293 -7.02 3.66 -3.16
CA CYS A 293 -8.00 4.16 -4.12
C CYS A 293 -8.54 5.53 -3.70
N SER A 294 -9.08 5.69 -2.49
CA SER A 294 -9.62 6.99 -2.06
C SER A 294 -8.55 8.07 -1.97
N ARG A 295 -7.32 7.72 -1.53
CA ARG A 295 -6.22 8.68 -1.54
C ARG A 295 -5.93 9.17 -2.96
N LEU A 296 -5.76 8.25 -3.91
CA LEU A 296 -5.48 8.59 -5.30
C LEU A 296 -6.63 9.40 -5.91
N GLY A 297 -7.88 9.03 -5.63
CA GLY A 297 -9.06 9.78 -6.03
C GLY A 297 -9.03 11.22 -5.51
N GLY A 298 -8.82 11.41 -4.20
CA GLY A 298 -8.72 12.74 -3.60
C GLY A 298 -7.53 13.57 -4.13
N LEU A 299 -6.40 12.92 -4.41
CA LEU A 299 -5.22 13.54 -5.00
C LEU A 299 -5.47 13.97 -6.45
N CYS A 300 -6.04 13.09 -7.28
CA CYS A 300 -6.38 13.40 -8.67
C CYS A 300 -7.45 14.50 -8.74
N TYR A 301 -8.45 14.44 -7.86
CA TYR A 301 -9.45 15.50 -7.74
C TYR A 301 -8.81 16.85 -7.36
N ALA A 302 -7.90 16.87 -6.39
CA ALA A 302 -7.21 18.10 -6.02
C ALA A 302 -6.38 18.65 -7.20
N MET A 303 -5.60 17.79 -7.84
CA MET A 303 -4.66 18.15 -8.91
C MET A 303 -5.34 18.58 -10.20
N MET A 304 -6.29 17.79 -10.70
CA MET A 304 -6.84 17.96 -12.04
C MET A 304 -8.05 18.91 -12.06
N TYR A 305 -8.66 19.15 -10.90
CA TYR A 305 -9.97 19.77 -10.83
C TYR A 305 -10.02 20.91 -9.81
N ALA A 306 -9.70 20.66 -8.53
CA ALA A 306 -9.94 21.65 -7.49
C ALA A 306 -8.95 22.83 -7.50
N VAL A 307 -7.64 22.54 -7.60
CA VAL A 307 -6.58 23.55 -7.56
C VAL A 307 -6.55 24.43 -8.82
N PRO A 308 -6.64 23.88 -10.04
CA PRO A 308 -6.75 24.71 -11.24
C PRO A 308 -7.92 25.68 -11.17
N GLN A 309 -9.06 25.21 -10.63
CA GLN A 309 -10.25 26.04 -10.49
C GLN A 309 -10.04 27.14 -9.45
N LEU A 310 -9.36 26.87 -8.33
CA LEU A 310 -8.99 27.92 -7.38
C LEU A 310 -8.12 29.00 -8.04
N PHE A 311 -7.09 28.62 -8.80
CA PHE A 311 -6.22 29.58 -9.48
C PHE A 311 -6.96 30.43 -10.51
N ALA A 312 -7.84 29.83 -11.31
CA ALA A 312 -8.67 30.55 -12.25
C ALA A 312 -9.58 31.55 -11.54
N GLN A 313 -10.27 31.13 -10.47
CA GLN A 313 -11.17 32.00 -9.71
C GLN A 313 -10.43 33.11 -8.96
N SER A 314 -9.28 32.82 -8.37
CA SER A 314 -8.43 33.85 -7.75
C SER A 314 -7.93 34.87 -8.78
N TYR A 315 -7.67 34.46 -10.03
CA TYR A 315 -7.37 35.42 -11.09
C TYR A 315 -8.59 36.29 -11.45
N PHE A 316 -9.74 35.68 -11.74
CA PHE A 316 -10.92 36.41 -12.18
C PHE A 316 -11.47 37.36 -11.12
N ASN A 317 -11.41 36.93 -9.85
CA ASN A 317 -11.96 37.69 -8.73
C ASN A 317 -10.95 38.72 -8.21
N ASP A 318 -9.72 38.33 -7.91
CA ASP A 318 -8.79 39.15 -7.13
C ASP A 318 -7.76 39.91 -8.00
N ALA A 319 -7.41 39.38 -9.18
CA ALA A 319 -6.34 39.94 -10.00
C ALA A 319 -6.79 40.97 -11.06
N ILE A 320 -8.05 40.94 -11.49
CA ILE A 320 -8.58 41.83 -12.55
C ILE A 320 -8.91 43.22 -12.00
N THR A 321 -8.55 44.28 -12.74
CA THR A 321 -8.67 45.68 -12.32
C THR A 321 -10.10 46.24 -12.34
N ASP A 322 -10.96 45.67 -13.17
CA ASP A 322 -12.22 46.29 -13.57
C ASP A 322 -13.46 45.68 -12.89
N LEU A 323 -13.27 44.76 -11.92
CA LEU A 323 -14.38 44.23 -11.14
C LEU A 323 -14.77 45.22 -10.02
N PRO A 324 -16.07 45.55 -9.85
CA PRO A 324 -16.52 46.34 -8.71
C PRO A 324 -16.22 45.63 -7.37
N ASP A 325 -15.80 46.38 -6.35
CA ASP A 325 -15.47 45.85 -5.00
C ASP A 325 -16.58 44.97 -4.40
N ALA A 326 -17.85 45.26 -4.73
CA ALA A 326 -19.02 44.49 -4.29
C ALA A 326 -19.10 43.07 -4.89
N ALA A 327 -18.40 42.81 -5.99
CA ALA A 327 -18.24 41.49 -6.60
C ALA A 327 -17.00 40.75 -6.05
N GLN A 328 -15.95 41.49 -5.67
CA GLN A 328 -14.62 40.99 -5.36
C GLN A 328 -14.50 40.17 -4.05
N HIS A 329 -15.47 40.23 -3.13
CA HIS A 329 -15.36 39.61 -1.80
C HIS A 329 -16.61 38.82 -1.37
N ARG A 330 -17.27 38.13 -2.31
CA ARG A 330 -18.43 37.29 -1.98
C ARG A 330 -18.02 36.04 -1.19
N SER A 331 -18.87 35.68 -0.23
CA SER A 331 -18.71 34.52 0.66
C SER A 331 -18.46 33.20 -0.07
N PHE A 332 -18.93 33.08 -1.32
CA PHE A 332 -18.74 31.90 -2.16
C PHE A 332 -17.28 31.70 -2.61
N PHE A 333 -16.55 32.75 -2.95
CA PHE A 333 -15.12 32.64 -3.31
C PHE A 333 -14.26 32.30 -2.10
N THR A 334 -14.57 32.88 -0.93
CA THR A 334 -13.92 32.54 0.34
C THR A 334 -14.20 31.08 0.72
N LEU A 335 -15.44 30.61 0.55
CA LEU A 335 -15.81 29.22 0.76
C LEU A 335 -15.02 28.30 -0.19
N LEU A 336 -14.90 28.67 -1.47
CA LEU A 336 -14.12 27.91 -2.44
C LEU A 336 -12.65 27.82 -2.04
N ARG A 337 -12.02 28.95 -1.71
CA ARG A 337 -10.63 29.01 -1.26
C ARG A 337 -10.41 28.14 -0.02
N GLY A 338 -11.30 28.20 0.96
CA GLY A 338 -11.26 27.36 2.15
C GLY A 338 -11.41 25.87 1.83
N ALA A 339 -12.37 25.52 0.98
CA ALA A 339 -12.66 24.14 0.59
C ALA A 339 -11.51 23.49 -0.18
N VAL A 340 -10.97 24.18 -1.20
CA VAL A 340 -9.85 23.67 -2.00
C VAL A 340 -8.57 23.59 -1.15
N THR A 341 -8.32 24.56 -0.28
CA THR A 341 -7.19 24.51 0.67
C THR A 341 -7.31 23.32 1.60
N ALA A 342 -8.50 23.07 2.15
CA ALA A 342 -8.76 21.90 2.97
C ALA A 342 -8.54 20.61 2.17
N GLN A 343 -9.00 20.54 0.91
CA GLN A 343 -8.85 19.37 0.06
C GLN A 343 -7.37 19.08 -0.25
N PHE A 344 -6.59 20.12 -0.57
CA PHE A 344 -5.15 20.03 -0.75
C PHE A 344 -4.47 19.49 0.52
N CYS A 345 -4.75 20.07 1.68
CA CYS A 345 -4.18 19.64 2.95
C CYS A 345 -4.53 18.17 3.26
N VAL A 346 -5.81 17.78 3.09
CA VAL A 346 -6.26 16.40 3.30
C VAL A 346 -5.56 15.45 2.33
N ALA A 347 -5.47 15.79 1.05
CA ALA A 347 -4.82 14.95 0.04
C ALA A 347 -3.32 14.75 0.35
N VAL A 348 -2.59 15.81 0.69
CA VAL A 348 -1.16 15.75 1.02
C VAL A 348 -0.93 14.98 2.32
N LEU A 349 -1.70 15.27 3.38
CA LEU A 349 -1.57 14.58 4.67
C LEU A 349 -1.86 13.09 4.55
N ARG A 350 -2.92 12.70 3.83
CA ARG A 350 -3.23 11.29 3.57
C ARG A 350 -2.14 10.61 2.74
N CYS A 351 -1.57 11.33 1.77
CA CYS A 351 -0.44 10.84 0.99
C CYS A 351 0.80 10.59 1.86
N ALA A 352 1.19 11.56 2.67
CA ALA A 352 2.29 11.42 3.61
C ALA A 352 2.04 10.27 4.59
N PHE A 353 0.85 10.23 5.19
CA PHE A 353 0.47 9.20 6.15
C PHE A 353 0.56 7.79 5.58
N GLN A 354 0.01 7.56 4.38
CA GLN A 354 0.04 6.25 3.74
C GLN A 354 1.47 5.84 3.36
N LEU A 355 2.23 6.73 2.75
CA LEU A 355 3.60 6.45 2.31
C LEU A 355 4.55 6.17 3.48
N LEU A 356 4.35 6.83 4.62
CA LEU A 356 5.20 6.66 5.81
C LEU A 356 4.78 5.48 6.69
N SER A 357 3.50 5.12 6.70
CA SER A 357 2.96 4.14 7.65
C SER A 357 2.85 2.73 7.08
N TYR A 358 2.69 2.57 5.76
CA TYR A 358 2.45 1.27 5.14
C TYR A 358 3.72 0.73 4.46
N PRO A 359 4.17 -0.48 4.83
CA PRO A 359 5.23 -1.17 4.11
C PRO A 359 4.72 -1.85 2.84
N SER A 360 5.65 -2.28 1.98
CA SER A 360 5.35 -3.06 0.76
C SER A 360 4.31 -2.43 -0.16
N ILE A 361 4.42 -1.11 -0.37
CA ILE A 361 3.57 -0.38 -1.30
C ILE A 361 4.34 -0.03 -2.58
N ASN A 362 3.63 0.06 -3.70
CA ASN A 362 4.17 0.61 -4.93
C ASN A 362 4.18 2.15 -4.89
N GLY A 363 4.71 2.81 -5.93
CA GLY A 363 4.76 4.28 -6.01
C GLY A 363 3.38 4.96 -6.04
N LEU A 364 2.31 4.21 -6.30
CA LEU A 364 0.92 4.65 -6.22
C LEU A 364 0.25 4.27 -4.88
N GLY A 365 0.99 3.75 -3.92
CA GLY A 365 0.48 3.40 -2.59
C GLY A 365 -0.36 2.13 -2.53
N PHE A 366 -0.51 1.37 -3.62
CA PHE A 366 -1.16 0.05 -3.59
C PHE A 366 -0.21 -1.01 -3.04
N ALA A 367 -0.77 -2.07 -2.46
CA ALA A 367 -0.04 -3.27 -2.07
C ALA A 367 0.78 -3.81 -3.25
N ARG A 368 2.04 -4.12 -2.96
CA ARG A 368 3.00 -4.66 -3.92
C ARG A 368 3.37 -6.08 -3.52
N PHE A 369 3.36 -6.99 -4.49
CA PHE A 369 3.67 -8.41 -4.30
C PHE A 369 4.95 -8.81 -5.02
N ASN A 370 5.58 -9.90 -4.57
CA ASN A 370 6.71 -10.58 -5.21
C ASN A 370 7.85 -9.63 -5.59
N VAL A 371 8.30 -8.78 -4.66
CA VAL A 371 9.41 -7.85 -4.91
C VAL A 371 10.74 -8.63 -4.84
N THR A 372 11.27 -8.98 -6.01
CA THR A 372 12.52 -9.71 -6.14
C THR A 372 13.78 -8.85 -5.99
N TYR A 373 13.66 -7.52 -6.05
CA TYR A 373 14.81 -6.61 -6.12
C TYR A 373 15.10 -5.86 -4.82
N GLU A 374 16.30 -6.01 -4.27
CA GLU A 374 16.95 -4.90 -3.57
C GLU A 374 17.55 -3.94 -4.60
N ARG A 375 16.87 -2.81 -4.88
CA ARG A 375 17.59 -1.62 -5.34
C ARG A 375 18.38 -1.05 -4.15
N PHE A 376 19.39 -0.23 -4.45
CA PHE A 376 20.33 0.39 -3.50
C PHE A 376 19.75 0.62 -2.09
N ALA A 377 20.52 0.43 -1.02
CA ALA A 377 20.02 0.55 0.36
C ALA A 377 19.34 1.90 0.71
N ILE A 378 19.56 2.96 -0.08
CA ILE A 378 18.84 4.25 -0.03
C ILE A 378 17.38 4.13 -0.49
N ASP A 379 17.11 3.23 -1.44
CA ASP A 379 15.79 2.97 -2.03
C ASP A 379 14.91 2.08 -1.12
N ARG A 380 15.39 1.70 0.07
CA ARG A 380 14.59 0.96 1.07
C ARG A 380 13.44 1.78 1.66
N HIS A 381 13.46 3.12 1.54
CA HIS A 381 12.38 3.99 2.00
C HIS A 381 12.11 5.16 1.02
N PRO A 382 11.55 4.87 -0.17
CA PRO A 382 11.29 5.90 -1.18
C PRO A 382 10.09 6.79 -0.82
N ALA A 383 9.46 6.60 0.35
CA ALA A 383 8.26 7.31 0.79
C ALA A 383 8.40 8.83 0.75
N ALA A 384 9.51 9.37 1.28
CA ALA A 384 9.77 10.81 1.26
C ALA A 384 9.96 11.35 -0.17
N ALA A 385 10.65 10.60 -1.03
CA ALA A 385 10.84 10.95 -2.44
C ALA A 385 9.50 10.90 -3.21
N HIS A 386 8.68 9.88 -3.00
CA HIS A 386 7.35 9.79 -3.60
C HIS A 386 6.41 10.91 -3.13
N LEU A 387 6.44 11.27 -1.84
CA LEU A 387 5.69 12.40 -1.31
C LEU A 387 6.15 13.72 -1.95
N LEU A 388 7.46 13.92 -2.05
CA LEU A 388 8.06 15.08 -2.69
C LEU A 388 7.59 15.22 -4.15
N HIS A 389 7.63 14.14 -4.92
CA HIS A 389 7.15 14.14 -6.31
C HIS A 389 5.64 14.26 -6.43
N ALA A 390 4.85 13.84 -5.44
CA ALA A 390 3.41 14.10 -5.43
C ALA A 390 3.12 15.60 -5.20
N VAL A 391 3.84 16.24 -4.27
CA VAL A 391 3.68 17.68 -4.00
C VAL A 391 4.22 18.55 -5.14
N MET A 392 5.25 18.08 -5.85
CA MET A 392 5.84 18.75 -7.02
C MET A 392 4.80 19.05 -8.12
N PHE A 393 3.73 18.27 -8.23
CA PHE A 393 2.67 18.54 -9.20
C PHE A 393 1.91 19.82 -8.85
N PHE A 394 1.61 20.07 -7.57
CA PHE A 394 0.96 21.32 -7.16
C PHE A 394 1.85 22.53 -7.42
N VAL A 395 3.17 22.37 -7.29
CA VAL A 395 4.13 23.39 -7.71
C VAL A 395 4.04 23.69 -9.21
N LEU A 396 3.83 22.66 -10.05
CA LEU A 396 3.65 22.86 -11.49
C LEU A 396 2.46 23.78 -11.77
N GLU A 397 1.32 23.54 -11.11
CA GLU A 397 0.11 24.37 -11.22
C GLU A 397 0.36 25.81 -10.74
N VAL A 398 1.05 25.97 -9.60
CA VAL A 398 1.43 27.28 -9.04
C VAL A 398 2.32 28.06 -10.02
N ASN A 399 3.30 27.39 -10.63
CA ASN A 399 4.19 28.02 -11.59
C ASN A 399 3.43 28.39 -12.88
N ALA A 400 2.53 27.53 -13.35
CA ALA A 400 1.68 27.81 -14.52
C ALA A 400 0.78 29.01 -14.27
N TYR A 401 0.20 29.13 -13.08
CA TYR A 401 -0.55 30.31 -12.65
C TYR A 401 0.32 31.57 -12.70
N LEU A 402 1.50 31.56 -12.08
CA LEU A 402 2.37 32.75 -12.06
C LEU A 402 2.83 33.17 -13.45
N VAL A 403 3.18 32.23 -14.32
CA VAL A 403 3.53 32.53 -15.72
C VAL A 403 2.36 33.19 -16.43
N THR A 404 1.15 32.62 -16.30
CA THR A 404 -0.05 33.13 -16.97
C THR A 404 -0.45 34.50 -16.45
N ALA A 405 -0.56 34.66 -15.13
CA ALA A 405 -0.95 35.92 -14.50
C ALA A 405 0.06 37.03 -14.77
N SER A 406 1.37 36.73 -14.71
CA SER A 406 2.42 37.73 -15.01
C SER A 406 2.44 38.13 -16.48
N THR A 407 2.16 37.20 -17.40
CA THR A 407 2.09 37.48 -18.84
C THR A 407 0.90 38.37 -19.17
N LEU A 408 -0.27 38.07 -18.62
CA LEU A 408 -1.48 38.85 -18.84
C LEU A 408 -1.34 40.27 -18.26
N GLN A 409 -0.83 40.39 -17.03
CA GLN A 409 -0.63 41.69 -16.39
C GLN A 409 0.47 42.52 -17.07
N GLN A 410 1.54 41.90 -17.58
CA GLN A 410 2.56 42.62 -18.35
C GLN A 410 1.94 43.34 -19.57
N SER A 411 0.93 42.76 -20.20
CA SER A 411 0.24 43.40 -21.32
C SER A 411 -0.59 44.63 -20.90
N THR A 412 -1.03 44.69 -19.65
CA THR A 412 -1.92 45.72 -19.10
C THR A 412 -1.16 46.84 -18.37
N SER A 413 -0.05 46.50 -17.68
CA SER A 413 0.66 47.43 -16.77
C SER A 413 1.79 48.24 -17.43
N GLY A 414 2.15 47.97 -18.69
CA GLY A 414 3.23 48.68 -19.39
C GLY A 414 4.65 48.42 -18.84
N ASP A 415 5.62 49.26 -19.25
CA ASP A 415 7.07 49.06 -18.98
C ASP A 415 7.46 49.16 -17.50
N ALA A 416 6.66 49.81 -16.66
CA ALA A 416 6.98 50.11 -15.26
C ALA A 416 7.23 48.86 -14.39
N CYS A 417 6.61 47.72 -14.74
CA CYS A 417 6.78 46.45 -14.03
C CYS A 417 7.37 45.32 -14.87
N ALA A 418 7.84 45.63 -16.09
CA ALA A 418 8.29 44.63 -17.06
C ALA A 418 9.44 43.75 -16.53
N SER A 419 10.39 44.32 -15.78
CA SER A 419 11.52 43.56 -15.24
C SER A 419 11.11 42.50 -14.20
N LEU A 420 10.11 42.82 -13.35
CA LEU A 420 9.60 41.89 -12.35
C LEU A 420 8.79 40.78 -13.03
N SER A 421 7.90 41.13 -13.96
CA SER A 421 7.12 40.16 -14.74
C SER A 421 8.01 39.21 -15.53
N LEU A 422 9.03 39.71 -16.22
CA LEU A 422 9.98 38.88 -16.97
C LEU A 422 10.76 37.92 -16.06
N LEU A 423 11.18 38.37 -14.88
CA LEU A 423 11.86 37.52 -13.91
C LEU A 423 10.93 36.42 -13.40
N LEU A 424 9.69 36.75 -13.04
CA LEU A 424 8.69 35.77 -12.59
C LEU A 424 8.36 34.77 -13.69
N ILE A 425 8.15 35.23 -14.92
CA ILE A 425 7.90 34.35 -16.08
C ILE A 425 9.10 33.42 -16.28
N GLY A 426 10.32 33.96 -16.33
CA GLY A 426 11.54 33.19 -16.57
C GLY A 426 11.80 32.13 -15.48
N ALA A 427 11.78 32.53 -14.21
CA ALA A 427 12.05 31.62 -13.10
C ALA A 427 11.01 30.49 -13.00
N ASN A 428 9.73 30.81 -13.14
CA ASN A 428 8.65 29.82 -13.07
C ASN A 428 8.60 28.93 -14.32
N ALA A 429 8.83 29.45 -15.52
CA ALA A 429 8.89 28.65 -16.75
C ALA A 429 10.05 27.65 -16.73
N VAL A 430 11.25 28.07 -16.30
CA VAL A 430 12.39 27.14 -16.11
C VAL A 430 12.06 26.06 -15.08
N SER A 431 11.40 26.45 -13.98
CA SER A 431 10.94 25.53 -12.95
C SER A 431 9.92 24.50 -13.50
N MET A 432 8.95 24.93 -14.32
CA MET A 432 8.02 24.03 -15.01
C MET A 432 8.75 23.03 -15.91
N ILE A 433 9.72 23.49 -16.71
CA ILE A 433 10.51 22.62 -17.58
C ILE A 433 11.26 21.56 -16.77
N LEU A 434 11.92 21.96 -15.67
CA LEU A 434 12.61 21.02 -14.78
C LEU A 434 11.64 19.99 -14.17
N ILE A 435 10.44 20.40 -13.76
CA ILE A 435 9.41 19.51 -13.23
C ILE A 435 8.96 18.49 -14.28
N VAL A 436 8.67 18.95 -15.51
CA VAL A 436 8.26 18.07 -16.62
C VAL A 436 9.38 17.07 -16.95
N VAL A 437 10.62 17.54 -17.08
CA VAL A 437 11.79 16.67 -17.31
C VAL A 437 11.93 15.64 -16.18
N THR A 438 11.68 16.04 -14.94
CA THR A 438 11.71 15.14 -13.77
C THR A 438 10.64 14.05 -13.89
N TYR A 439 9.39 14.38 -14.24
CA TYR A 439 8.35 13.38 -14.45
C TYR A 439 8.63 12.47 -15.63
N VAL A 440 9.12 13.01 -16.75
CA VAL A 440 9.54 12.23 -17.92
C VAL A 440 10.67 11.27 -17.55
N ALA A 441 11.65 11.71 -16.76
CA ALA A 441 12.73 10.86 -16.26
C ALA A 441 12.20 9.75 -15.34
N ILE A 442 11.25 10.05 -14.44
CA ILE A 442 10.62 9.03 -13.58
C ILE A 442 9.84 8.01 -14.42
N ALA A 443 9.15 8.46 -15.47
CA ALA A 443 8.33 7.60 -16.31
C ALA A 443 9.15 6.73 -17.28
N LEU A 444 10.19 7.28 -17.89
CA LEU A 444 10.96 6.62 -18.95
C LEU A 444 12.24 5.96 -18.45
N ALA A 445 12.89 6.52 -17.43
CA ALA A 445 14.17 6.03 -16.99
C ALA A 445 14.01 4.99 -15.87
N ARG A 446 14.76 3.87 -15.96
CA ARG A 446 14.89 2.90 -14.85
C ARG A 446 15.75 3.43 -13.69
N VAL A 447 15.88 4.74 -13.56
CA VAL A 447 16.68 5.41 -12.53
C VAL A 447 15.93 5.35 -11.20
N SER A 448 16.65 5.32 -10.08
CA SER A 448 15.98 5.34 -8.78
C SER A 448 15.31 6.69 -8.54
N VAL A 449 14.09 6.65 -8.00
CA VAL A 449 13.29 7.85 -7.69
C VAL A 449 14.08 8.82 -6.83
N THR A 450 14.83 8.30 -5.85
CA THR A 450 15.68 9.10 -4.96
C THR A 450 16.78 9.88 -5.68
N ARG A 451 17.37 9.33 -6.75
CA ARG A 451 18.39 10.06 -7.53
C ARG A 451 17.76 11.19 -8.33
N VAL A 452 16.59 10.93 -8.90
CA VAL A 452 15.84 11.94 -9.64
C VAL A 452 15.39 13.07 -8.71
N SER A 453 15.09 12.80 -7.44
CA SER A 453 14.73 13.82 -6.45
C SER A 453 15.76 14.93 -6.22
N PHE A 454 17.03 14.77 -6.62
CA PHE A 454 18.01 15.86 -6.57
C PHE A 454 17.65 17.04 -7.49
N THR A 455 16.84 16.81 -8.53
CA THR A 455 16.31 17.91 -9.37
C THR A 455 15.36 18.82 -8.61
N CYS A 456 14.85 18.42 -7.44
CA CYS A 456 13.99 19.25 -6.60
C CYS A 456 14.74 20.41 -5.91
N VAL A 457 16.05 20.29 -5.70
CA VAL A 457 16.87 21.37 -5.09
C VAL A 457 16.87 22.64 -5.95
N PRO A 458 17.25 22.60 -7.25
CA PRO A 458 17.18 23.79 -8.10
C PRO A 458 15.76 24.34 -8.27
N ILE A 459 14.72 23.48 -8.24
CA ILE A 459 13.31 23.90 -8.28
C ILE A 459 12.98 24.78 -7.06
N VAL A 460 13.36 24.38 -5.85
CA VAL A 460 13.15 25.18 -4.63
C VAL A 460 13.94 26.49 -4.67
N LEU A 461 15.17 26.47 -5.19
CA LEU A 461 15.96 27.70 -5.34
C LEU A 461 15.27 28.70 -6.28
N LEU A 462 14.73 28.25 -7.41
CA LEU A 462 13.97 29.11 -8.33
C LEU A 462 12.72 29.70 -7.69
N GLN A 463 11.99 28.93 -6.86
CA GLN A 463 10.87 29.46 -6.07
C GLN A 463 11.32 30.51 -5.06
N GLY A 464 12.46 30.27 -4.39
CA GLY A 464 13.08 31.23 -3.48
C GLY A 464 13.46 32.54 -4.16
N VAL A 465 13.98 32.46 -5.40
CA VAL A 465 14.26 33.65 -6.22
C VAL A 465 12.97 34.40 -6.56
N SER A 466 11.92 33.71 -7.01
CA SER A 466 10.61 34.33 -7.29
C SER A 466 10.02 35.02 -6.06
N LEU A 467 10.09 34.36 -4.89
CA LEU A 467 9.64 34.92 -3.62
C LEU A 467 10.45 36.17 -3.22
N ALA A 468 11.79 36.09 -3.30
CA ALA A 468 12.67 37.20 -2.96
C ALA A 468 12.47 38.39 -3.91
N ALA A 469 12.25 38.14 -5.20
CA ALA A 469 11.97 39.18 -6.18
C ALA A 469 10.63 39.89 -5.89
N GLY A 470 9.58 39.13 -5.56
CA GLY A 470 8.29 39.66 -5.14
C GLY A 470 8.39 40.55 -3.89
N LEU A 471 9.18 40.11 -2.89
CA LEU A 471 9.41 40.88 -1.65
C LEU A 471 10.30 42.11 -1.86
N ALA A 472 11.36 42.01 -2.67
CA ALA A 472 12.32 43.09 -2.88
C ALA A 472 11.71 44.28 -3.64
N HIS A 473 10.80 44.00 -4.58
CA HIS A 473 10.12 45.05 -5.34
C HIS A 473 8.94 45.67 -4.58
N TYR A 474 8.56 45.14 -3.40
CA TYR A 474 7.50 45.68 -2.52
C TYR A 474 7.71 47.14 -2.12
N ARG A 475 8.95 47.63 -2.21
CA ARG A 475 9.32 49.01 -1.84
C ARG A 475 9.31 50.00 -3.00
N LYS A 476 9.04 49.56 -4.24
CA LYS A 476 8.95 50.45 -5.41
C LYS A 476 7.49 50.74 -5.71
N GLU A 477 7.10 52.02 -5.68
CA GLU A 477 5.72 52.47 -5.92
C GLU A 477 5.20 52.04 -7.31
N ASP A 478 6.09 51.94 -8.29
CA ASP A 478 5.80 51.64 -9.71
C ASP A 478 5.14 50.27 -9.98
N CYS A 479 5.21 49.32 -9.05
CA CYS A 479 4.65 47.95 -9.20
C CYS A 479 3.60 47.60 -8.13
N SER A 480 3.20 48.54 -7.28
CA SER A 480 2.38 48.29 -6.09
C SER A 480 1.05 47.57 -6.38
N VAL A 481 0.34 47.96 -7.44
CA VAL A 481 -0.94 47.37 -7.84
C VAL A 481 -0.81 45.92 -8.30
N PHE A 482 0.21 45.61 -9.11
CA PHE A 482 0.48 44.24 -9.56
C PHE A 482 0.80 43.32 -8.37
N GLN A 483 1.58 43.82 -7.41
CA GLN A 483 1.97 43.05 -6.24
C GLN A 483 0.81 42.81 -5.27
N GLU A 484 -0.01 43.82 -5.02
CA GLU A 484 -1.17 43.68 -4.14
C GLU A 484 -2.18 42.67 -4.72
N ARG A 485 -2.55 42.83 -5.98
CA ARG A 485 -3.59 41.99 -6.59
C ARG A 485 -3.12 40.57 -6.92
N VAL A 486 -1.96 40.44 -7.58
CA VAL A 486 -1.47 39.12 -8.03
C VAL A 486 -0.74 38.39 -6.91
N LEU A 487 0.24 39.02 -6.26
CA LEU A 487 1.15 38.32 -5.35
C LEU A 487 0.64 38.23 -3.90
N LYS A 488 -0.26 39.10 -3.47
CA LYS A 488 -0.79 39.12 -2.09
C LYS A 488 -2.20 38.52 -2.03
N ASP A 489 -3.14 39.05 -2.81
CA ASP A 489 -4.55 38.65 -2.68
C ASP A 489 -4.82 37.31 -3.38
N ALA A 490 -4.44 37.20 -4.66
CA ALA A 490 -4.70 36.02 -5.47
C ALA A 490 -3.74 34.84 -5.21
N PHE A 491 -2.47 35.11 -4.87
CA PHE A 491 -1.42 34.07 -4.77
C PHE A 491 -1.27 33.42 -3.38
N GLY A 492 -2.11 33.73 -2.39
CA GLY A 492 -1.95 33.20 -1.04
C GLY A 492 -1.88 31.66 -0.94
N PHE A 493 -2.63 30.93 -1.77
CA PHE A 493 -2.54 29.46 -1.86
C PHE A 493 -1.22 28.98 -2.48
N GLY A 494 -0.63 29.76 -3.38
CA GLY A 494 0.67 29.49 -3.99
C GLY A 494 1.79 29.43 -2.95
N TYR A 495 1.82 30.36 -2.00
CA TYR A 495 2.79 30.34 -0.89
C TYR A 495 2.64 29.09 -0.02
N LEU A 496 1.41 28.62 0.22
CA LEU A 496 1.18 27.37 0.95
C LEU A 496 1.78 26.18 0.20
N CYS A 497 1.57 26.09 -1.11
CA CYS A 497 2.13 25.01 -1.94
C CYS A 497 3.66 25.03 -1.95
N TRP A 498 4.28 26.21 -2.12
CA TRP A 498 5.73 26.36 -2.03
C TRP A 498 6.27 26.01 -0.65
N GLY A 499 5.61 26.44 0.43
CA GLY A 499 6.01 26.12 1.80
C GLY A 499 5.97 24.62 2.09
N VAL A 500 4.88 23.94 1.70
CA VAL A 500 4.75 22.48 1.83
C VAL A 500 5.82 21.76 0.99
N TYR A 501 6.07 22.21 -0.23
CA TYR A 501 7.10 21.61 -1.09
C TYR A 501 8.51 21.79 -0.52
N ALA A 502 8.87 22.99 -0.09
CA ALA A 502 10.15 23.28 0.55
C ALA A 502 10.33 22.43 1.83
N GLY A 503 9.28 22.32 2.65
CA GLY A 503 9.26 21.43 3.81
C GLY A 503 9.50 19.96 3.45
N CYS A 504 8.91 19.47 2.35
CA CYS A 504 9.15 18.11 1.86
C CYS A 504 10.60 17.91 1.38
N VAL A 505 11.20 18.90 0.72
CA VAL A 505 12.62 18.85 0.32
C VAL A 505 13.52 18.81 1.53
N VAL A 506 13.28 19.65 2.55
CA VAL A 506 14.04 19.63 3.79
C VAL A 506 13.90 18.28 4.50
N LEU A 507 12.69 17.75 4.61
CA LEU A 507 12.45 16.43 5.21
C LEU A 507 13.21 15.33 4.49
N TRP A 508 13.22 15.35 3.16
CA TRP A 508 13.96 14.39 2.34
C TRP A 508 15.48 14.52 2.53
N LEU A 509 16.03 15.73 2.58
CA LEU A 509 17.45 15.98 2.86
C LEU A 509 17.84 15.52 4.26
N VAL A 510 17.03 15.83 5.29
CA VAL A 510 17.24 15.35 6.66
C VAL A 510 17.25 13.82 6.69
N TRP A 511 16.33 13.19 5.96
CA TRP A 511 16.26 11.73 5.87
C TRP A 511 17.52 11.13 5.23
N LEU A 512 18.04 11.74 4.16
CA LEU A 512 19.33 11.34 3.56
C LEU A 512 20.50 11.50 4.54
N CYS A 513 20.56 12.60 5.29
CA CYS A 513 21.59 12.82 6.31
C CYS A 513 21.52 11.78 7.43
N LEU A 514 20.31 11.49 7.94
CA LEU A 514 20.09 10.44 8.96
C LEU A 514 20.51 9.06 8.45
N TRP A 515 20.23 8.76 7.18
CA TRP A 515 20.64 7.51 6.56
C TRP A 515 22.17 7.41 6.40
N ALA A 516 22.82 8.50 5.97
CA ALA A 516 24.27 8.57 5.89
C ALA A 516 24.93 8.39 7.28
N ALA A 517 24.38 9.01 8.32
CA ALA A 517 24.82 8.85 9.70
C ALA A 517 24.61 7.43 10.22
N TYR A 518 23.46 6.79 9.91
CA TYR A 518 23.23 5.39 10.24
C TYR A 518 24.29 4.48 9.62
N ARG A 519 24.64 4.72 8.35
CA ARG A 519 25.65 3.93 7.66
C ARG A 519 27.05 4.10 8.25
N ALA A 520 27.40 5.34 8.64
CA ALA A 520 28.69 5.65 9.26
C ALA A 520 28.82 5.08 10.68
N CYS A 521 27.78 5.23 11.50
CA CYS A 521 27.85 4.91 12.93
C CYS A 521 27.28 3.54 13.32
N ARG A 522 26.57 2.84 12.42
CA ARG A 522 25.79 1.61 12.68
C ARG A 522 24.76 1.72 13.83
N VAL A 523 24.48 2.93 14.32
CA VAL A 523 23.48 3.19 15.38
C VAL A 523 22.14 3.54 14.75
N ASN A 524 21.12 2.73 15.01
CA ASN A 524 19.77 2.90 14.46
C ASN A 524 18.97 3.94 15.28
N LEU A 525 19.21 5.23 15.03
CA LEU A 525 18.57 6.34 15.78
C LEU A 525 17.03 6.33 15.69
N PHE A 526 16.46 5.79 14.61
CA PHE A 526 15.00 5.62 14.45
C PHE A 526 14.40 4.59 15.43
N HIS A 527 15.19 3.68 15.98
CA HIS A 527 14.73 2.65 16.92
C HIS A 527 14.34 3.25 18.29
N GLN A 528 14.87 4.43 18.65
CA GLN A 528 14.60 5.08 19.93
C GLN A 528 13.52 6.19 19.85
N ALA A 529 13.20 6.69 18.65
CA ALA A 529 12.28 7.80 18.44
C ALA A 529 10.80 7.39 18.23
N GLY A 530 10.41 6.16 18.58
CA GLY A 530 9.06 5.64 18.34
C GLY A 530 7.97 6.26 19.22
N TRP A 531 7.23 7.23 18.68
CA TRP A 531 6.05 7.90 19.23
C TRP A 531 4.79 6.99 19.39
N LEU A 532 4.86 5.88 20.13
CA LEU A 532 3.66 5.09 20.47
C LEU A 532 3.23 5.24 21.93
N SER A 533 1.92 5.50 22.12
CA SER A 533 1.27 5.43 23.42
C SER A 533 1.45 4.04 24.04
N ALA A 534 1.84 4.01 25.31
CA ALA A 534 2.11 2.79 26.07
C ALA A 534 0.98 1.74 25.96
N SER A 535 -0.27 2.21 25.86
CA SER A 535 -1.46 1.36 25.79
C SER A 535 -1.53 0.46 24.54
N CYS A 536 -0.94 0.85 23.41
CA CYS A 536 -0.91 0.00 22.22
C CYS A 536 0.12 -1.14 22.34
N ARG A 537 1.25 -0.87 23.02
CA ARG A 537 2.30 -1.87 23.28
C ARG A 537 1.81 -2.95 24.25
N GLU A 538 1.17 -2.56 25.34
CA GLU A 538 0.66 -3.48 26.36
C GLU A 538 -0.43 -4.42 25.83
N ARG A 539 -1.39 -3.90 25.05
CA ARG A 539 -2.49 -4.73 24.49
C ARG A 539 -2.01 -5.74 23.46
N LEU A 540 -0.93 -5.41 22.74
CA LEU A 540 -0.36 -6.33 21.76
C LEU A 540 0.45 -7.44 22.45
N ALA A 541 1.21 -7.10 23.50
CA ALA A 541 1.84 -8.09 24.37
C ALA A 541 0.79 -9.02 25.02
N ALA A 542 -0.36 -8.48 25.44
CA ALA A 542 -1.47 -9.28 25.95
C ALA A 542 -2.07 -10.21 24.88
N ARG A 543 -2.22 -9.74 23.63
CA ARG A 543 -2.70 -10.57 22.51
C ARG A 543 -1.69 -11.62 22.06
N GLN A 544 -0.39 -11.36 22.14
CA GLN A 544 0.64 -12.36 21.89
C GLN A 544 0.56 -13.49 22.94
N ARG A 545 0.33 -13.14 24.21
CA ARG A 545 0.09 -14.12 25.28
C ARG A 545 -1.21 -14.90 25.08
N GLN A 546 -2.29 -14.24 24.68
CA GLN A 546 -3.59 -14.87 24.44
C GLN A 546 -3.62 -15.72 23.15
N GLY A 547 -2.96 -15.28 22.08
CA GLY A 547 -2.87 -16.04 20.82
C GLY A 547 -2.03 -17.31 20.98
N ALA A 548 -0.95 -17.24 21.75
CA ALA A 548 -0.20 -18.44 22.15
C ALA A 548 -1.07 -19.39 22.99
N ALA A 549 -1.84 -18.87 23.95
CA ALA A 549 -2.73 -19.69 24.79
C ALA A 549 -3.90 -20.32 23.99
N ALA A 550 -4.52 -19.58 23.08
CA ALA A 550 -5.64 -20.05 22.26
C ALA A 550 -5.21 -21.10 21.22
N LEU A 551 -4.03 -20.93 20.62
CA LEU A 551 -3.47 -21.92 19.70
C LEU A 551 -3.08 -23.21 20.45
N CYS A 552 -2.51 -23.10 21.65
CA CYS A 552 -2.27 -24.26 22.52
C CYS A 552 -3.58 -24.96 22.92
N ALA A 553 -4.66 -24.22 23.17
CA ALA A 553 -5.96 -24.79 23.49
C ALA A 553 -6.62 -25.49 22.27
N ASP A 554 -6.48 -24.94 21.07
CA ASP A 554 -7.03 -25.54 19.84
C ASP A 554 -6.26 -26.79 19.41
N ILE A 555 -4.92 -26.78 19.58
CA ILE A 555 -4.07 -27.98 19.41
C ILE A 555 -4.46 -29.06 20.42
N ALA A 556 -4.65 -28.69 21.70
CA ALA A 556 -5.11 -29.61 22.74
C ALA A 556 -6.52 -30.18 22.45
N ALA A 557 -7.44 -29.35 21.95
CA ALA A 557 -8.79 -29.79 21.58
C ALA A 557 -8.77 -30.79 20.40
N ARG A 558 -7.92 -30.55 19.40
CA ARG A 558 -7.73 -31.48 18.27
C ARG A 558 -7.10 -32.81 18.68
N THR A 559 -6.18 -32.79 19.64
CA THR A 559 -5.58 -34.01 20.21
C THR A 559 -6.56 -34.80 21.09
N VAL A 560 -7.53 -34.13 21.72
CA VAL A 560 -8.58 -34.80 22.50
C VAL A 560 -9.68 -35.38 21.59
N SER A 561 -10.05 -34.70 20.50
CA SER A 561 -11.04 -35.24 19.53
C SER A 561 -10.55 -36.45 18.74
N SER A 562 -9.23 -36.58 18.54
CA SER A 562 -8.64 -37.78 17.94
C SER A 562 -8.60 -38.97 18.90
N ASN A 563 -8.67 -38.74 20.22
CA ASN A 563 -8.68 -39.81 21.22
C ASN A 563 -10.09 -40.30 21.57
N SER A 564 -11.13 -39.46 21.40
CA SER A 564 -12.52 -39.85 21.66
C SER A 564 -13.19 -40.62 20.52
N SER A 565 -12.62 -40.57 19.31
CA SER A 565 -13.06 -41.38 18.17
C SER A 565 -12.47 -42.80 18.15
N SER A 566 -11.47 -43.07 19.00
CA SER A 566 -10.86 -44.40 19.17
C SER A 566 -11.32 -45.17 20.40
N SER A 567 -12.26 -44.64 21.19
CA SER A 567 -12.70 -45.26 22.46
C SER A 567 -14.16 -45.77 22.48
N SER A 568 -14.82 -45.94 21.33
CA SER A 568 -16.21 -46.42 21.25
C SER A 568 -16.41 -47.66 20.36
N SER A 569 -15.49 -48.61 20.39
CA SER A 569 -15.73 -49.96 19.87
C SER A 569 -14.90 -50.99 20.64
N GLY A 570 -15.51 -51.65 21.63
CA GLY A 570 -14.91 -52.84 22.23
C GLY A 570 -15.22 -53.09 23.70
N THR A 571 -16.50 -53.28 24.06
CA THR A 571 -16.86 -54.11 25.22
C THR A 571 -18.21 -54.76 24.97
N THR A 572 -18.20 -55.94 24.34
CA THR A 572 -19.25 -56.95 24.47
C THR A 572 -18.68 -58.09 25.31
N THR A 573 -19.20 -58.21 26.52
CA THR A 573 -18.97 -59.31 27.48
C THR A 573 -19.79 -60.53 27.07
N GLU A 574 -19.12 -61.68 26.90
CA GLU A 574 -19.73 -63.00 27.02
C GLU A 574 -19.80 -63.40 28.51
N SER A 575 -20.96 -63.85 28.98
CA SER A 575 -21.07 -65.00 29.89
C SER A 575 -22.52 -65.45 30.04
N ALA A 576 -22.77 -66.72 29.70
CA ALA A 576 -23.91 -67.59 30.06
C ALA A 576 -25.33 -67.18 29.62
#